data_AF-A0A7C6TTZ1-F1
#
_entry.id   AF-A0A7C6TTZ1-F1
#
_cell.length_a   1.000
_cell.length_b   1.000
_cell.length_c   1.000
_cell.angle_alpha   90.00
_cell.angle_beta   90.00
_cell.angle_gamma   90.00
#
_symmetry.space_group_name_H-M   'P 1'
#
loop_
_entity.id
_entity.type
_entity.pdbx_description
1 polymer ?
#
loop_
_entity_poly.entity_id
_entity_poly.type
_entity_poly.pdbx_seq_one_letter_code
_entity_poly.pdbx_strand_id
1 'polypeptide(L)'
;VTGDSYWYDEAQRAFYWFLGRNHLGIIVCDPRTGGCRDGLHPDRVNENQGAESTLSYLLSLVEMRSAETADEALFAEVTPNGHR
;
A
#
# COMPACT_ATOMS: atom_id res chain seq x y z
N VAL A 1 9.01 5.44 -15.17
CA VAL A 1 7.75 4.69 -14.91
C VAL A 1 6.70 5.20 -15.90
N THR A 2 5.70 4.41 -16.27
CA THR A 2 4.79 4.64 -17.42
C THR A 2 3.92 5.90 -17.34
N GLY A 3 3.71 6.46 -16.14
CA GLY A 3 2.88 7.65 -15.93
C GLY A 3 1.37 7.40 -16.02
N ASP A 4 0.96 6.14 -16.17
CA ASP A 4 -0.44 5.74 -16.30
C ASP A 4 -1.04 5.46 -14.91
N SER A 5 -2.09 6.20 -14.55
CA SER A 5 -2.78 6.11 -13.26
C SER A 5 -3.38 4.74 -12.99
N TYR A 6 -3.67 3.96 -14.04
CA TYR A 6 -4.12 2.58 -13.92
C TYR A 6 -3.19 1.74 -13.03
N TRP A 7 -1.87 1.91 -13.18
CA TRP A 7 -0.91 1.14 -12.37
C TRP A 7 -0.86 1.57 -10.92
N TYR A 8 -1.12 2.86 -10.66
CA TYR A 8 -1.26 3.35 -9.29
C TYR A 8 -2.51 2.76 -8.63
N ASP A 9 -3.64 2.75 -9.34
CA ASP A 9 -4.89 2.17 -8.84
C ASP A 9 -4.72 0.66 -8.53
N GLU A 10 -4.05 -0.09 -9.41
CA GLU A 10 -3.76 -1.50 -9.16
C GLU A 10 -2.79 -1.72 -7.99
N ALA A 11 -1.78 -0.85 -7.83
CA ALA A 11 -0.87 -0.90 -6.70
C ALA A 11 -1.60 -0.61 -5.38
N GLN A 12 -2.50 0.38 -5.35
CA GLN A 12 -3.36 0.65 -4.20
C GLN A 12 -4.30 -0.52 -3.89
N ARG A 13 -4.90 -1.14 -4.92
CA ARG A 13 -5.74 -2.33 -4.76
C ARG A 13 -4.97 -3.48 -4.12
N ALA A 14 -3.75 -3.73 -4.58
CA ALA A 14 -2.87 -4.75 -4.01
C ALA A 14 -2.47 -4.40 -2.57
N PHE A 15 -2.10 -3.14 -2.31
CA PHE A 15 -1.73 -2.69 -0.96
C PHE A 15 -2.88 -2.84 0.04
N TYR A 16 -4.11 -2.49 -0.36
CA TYR A 16 -5.27 -2.62 0.51
C TYR A 16 -5.62 -4.06 0.88
N TRP A 17 -5.10 -5.06 0.16
CA TRP A 17 -5.24 -6.46 0.56
C TRP A 17 -4.65 -6.70 1.96
N PHE A 18 -3.51 -6.08 2.28
CA PHE A 18 -2.88 -6.15 3.60
C PHE A 18 -3.74 -5.52 4.70
N LEU A 19 -4.57 -4.54 4.34
CA LEU A 19 -5.43 -3.77 5.25
C LEU A 19 -6.87 -4.31 5.32
N GLY A 20 -7.12 -5.52 4.80
CA GLY A 20 -8.43 -6.15 4.91
C GLY A 20 -9.30 -6.09 3.66
N ARG A 21 -8.84 -5.50 2.55
CA ARG A 21 -9.52 -5.62 1.23
C ARG A 21 -9.22 -6.98 0.59
N ASN A 22 -9.55 -8.03 1.33
CA ASN A 22 -9.40 -9.43 0.94
C ASN A 22 -10.72 -10.17 1.22
N HIS A 23 -10.79 -11.42 0.78
CA HIS A 23 -12.02 -12.21 0.84
C HIS A 23 -12.56 -12.47 2.26
N LEU A 24 -11.72 -12.31 3.30
CA LEU A 24 -12.13 -12.44 4.70
C LEU A 24 -12.39 -11.11 5.41
N GLY A 25 -12.04 -9.97 4.81
CA GLY A 25 -12.15 -8.67 5.48
C GLY A 25 -11.16 -8.48 6.63
N ILE A 26 -10.09 -9.28 6.70
CA ILE A 26 -9.18 -9.33 7.85
C ILE A 26 -7.87 -8.60 7.55
N ILE A 27 -7.44 -7.73 8.45
CA ILE A 27 -6.12 -7.07 8.38
C ILE A 27 -5.01 -8.12 8.57
N VAL A 28 -4.06 -8.16 7.64
CA VAL A 28 -2.96 -9.16 7.62
C VAL A 28 -1.67 -8.57 8.20
N CYS A 29 -1.46 -7.26 8.09
CA CYS A 29 -0.31 -6.59 8.68
C CYS A 29 -0.72 -5.58 9.75
N ASP A 30 0.03 -5.53 10.85
CA ASP A 30 -0.20 -4.60 11.94
C ASP A 30 0.67 -3.34 11.75
N PRO A 31 0.07 -2.15 11.49
CA PRO A 31 0.83 -0.92 11.27
C PRO A 31 1.56 -0.43 12.53
N ARG A 32 1.21 -0.91 13.73
CA ARG A 32 1.84 -0.51 14.98
C ARG A 32 3.15 -1.24 15.23
N THR A 33 3.21 -2.52 14.88
CA THR A 33 4.39 -3.36 15.09
C THR A 33 5.22 -3.52 13.81
N GLY A 34 4.63 -3.27 12.64
CA GLY A 34 5.24 -3.52 11.34
C GLY A 34 5.23 -5.00 10.93
N GLY A 35 4.74 -5.90 11.80
CA GLY A 35 4.65 -7.32 11.49
C GLY A 35 3.56 -7.60 10.45
N CYS A 36 3.85 -8.49 9.50
CA CYS A 36 2.85 -8.98 8.58
C CYS A 36 2.74 -10.49 8.63
N ARG A 37 1.51 -10.98 8.57
CA ARG A 37 1.21 -12.41 8.51
C ARG A 37 1.37 -12.92 7.08
N ASP A 38 1.78 -14.18 6.93
CA ASP A 38 2.16 -14.75 5.63
C ASP A 38 0.99 -14.86 4.64
N GLY A 39 -0.25 -14.86 5.14
CA GLY A 39 -1.41 -14.82 4.27
C GLY A 39 -2.70 -15.26 4.93
N LEU A 40 -3.63 -15.74 4.11
CA LEU A 40 -4.95 -16.20 4.52
C LEU A 40 -5.14 -17.68 4.17
N HIS A 41 -5.67 -18.43 5.13
CA HIS A 41 -6.41 -19.66 4.88
C HIS A 41 -7.84 -19.33 4.43
N PRO A 42 -8.62 -20.31 3.94
CA PRO A 42 -9.99 -20.08 3.48
C PRO A 42 -10.93 -19.44 4.50
N ASP A 43 -10.65 -19.58 5.79
CA ASP A 43 -11.51 -19.17 6.90
C ASP A 43 -10.80 -18.35 7.99
N ARG A 44 -9.47 -18.21 7.91
CA ARG A 44 -8.67 -17.55 8.95
C ARG A 44 -7.38 -16.94 8.40
N VAL A 45 -6.74 -16.10 9.20
CA VAL A 45 -5.41 -15.61 8.91
C VAL A 45 -4.34 -16.67 9.27
N ASN A 46 -3.22 -16.67 8.55
CA ASN A 46 -2.03 -17.40 8.97
C ASN A 46 -1.43 -16.70 10.21
N GLU A 47 -1.02 -17.45 11.23
CA GLU A 47 -0.38 -16.89 12.43
C GLU A 47 1.12 -16.64 12.23
N ASN A 48 1.73 -17.27 11.22
CA ASN A 48 3.13 -17.05 10.89
C ASN A 48 3.35 -15.62 10.41
N GLN A 49 4.38 -14.98 10.95
CA GLN A 49 4.84 -13.64 10.56
C GLN A 49 6.25 -13.73 10.02
N GLY A 50 6.39 -14.27 8.82
CA GLY A 50 7.66 -14.42 8.14
C GLY A 50 8.32 -13.08 7.81
N ALA A 51 9.64 -13.12 7.60
CA ALA A 51 10.39 -11.95 7.17
C ALA A 51 9.95 -11.46 5.78
N GLU A 52 9.62 -12.38 4.88
CA GLU A 52 9.24 -12.07 3.49
C GLU A 52 7.90 -11.32 3.40
N SER A 53 6.90 -11.74 4.18
CA SER A 53 5.59 -11.07 4.24
C SER A 53 5.71 -9.69 4.88
N THR A 54 6.50 -9.57 5.94
CA THR A 54 6.84 -8.29 6.57
C THR A 54 7.53 -7.33 5.58
N LEU A 55 8.54 -7.82 4.85
CA LEU A 55 9.26 -7.01 3.86
C LEU A 55 8.34 -6.60 2.71
N SER A 56 7.47 -7.49 2.24
CA SER A 56 6.51 -7.19 1.16
C SER A 56 5.56 -6.06 1.55
N TYR A 57 5.05 -6.08 2.79
CA TYR A 57 4.23 -5.01 3.33
C TYR A 57 4.99 -3.69 3.45
N LEU A 58 6.18 -3.70 4.05
CA LEU A 58 6.97 -2.49 4.26
C LEU A 58 7.40 -1.86 2.93
N LEU A 59 7.80 -2.67 1.94
CA LEU A 59 8.14 -2.18 0.61
C LEU A 59 6.92 -1.54 -0.06
N SER A 60 5.77 -2.21 -0.01
CA SER A 60 4.53 -1.66 -0.56
C SER A 60 4.15 -0.33 0.12
N LEU A 61 4.31 -0.24 1.45
CA LEU A 61 4.04 0.99 2.21
C LEU A 61 4.96 2.14 1.79
N VAL A 62 6.26 1.88 1.59
CA VAL A 62 7.22 2.88 1.13
C VAL A 62 6.84 3.37 -0.27
N GLU A 63 6.58 2.45 -1.20
CA GLU A 63 6.22 2.81 -2.57
C GLU A 63 4.90 3.58 -2.65
N MET A 64 3.88 3.25 -1.84
CA MET A 64 2.62 4.01 -1.78
C MET A 64 2.85 5.45 -1.30
N ARG A 65 3.65 5.64 -0.25
CA ARG A 65 3.98 6.99 0.24
C ARG A 65 4.79 7.80 -0.78
N SER A 66 5.73 7.15 -1.45
CA SER A 66 6.52 7.79 -2.50
C SER A 66 5.65 8.23 -3.69
N ALA A 67 4.67 7.40 -4.08
CA ALA A 67 3.73 7.73 -5.14
C ALA A 67 2.79 8.88 -4.74
N GLU A 68 2.26 8.89 -3.51
CA GLU A 68 1.46 10.00 -2.97
C GLU A 68 2.25 11.32 -2.94
N THR A 69 3.50 11.29 -2.49
CA THR A 69 4.36 12.49 -2.45
C THR A 69 4.66 13.00 -3.86
N ALA A 70 4.89 12.11 -4.82
CA ALA A 70 5.15 12.47 -6.21
C ALA A 70 3.92 13.11 -6.87
N ASP A 71 2.73 12.57 -6.58
CA ASP A 71 1.45 13.14 -7.03
C ASP A 71 1.26 14.56 -6.48
N GLU A 72 1.44 14.76 -5.17
CA GLU A 72 1.38 16.09 -4.53
C GLU A 72 2.38 17.10 -5.14
N ALA A 73 3.61 16.65 -5.43
CA ALA A 73 4.63 17.49 -6.05
C ALA A 73 4.25 17.92 -7.48
N LEU A 74 3.67 17.00 -8.27
CA LEU A 74 3.17 17.32 -9.61
C LEU A 74 2.03 18.34 -9.56
N PHE A 75 1.10 18.21 -8.61
CA PHE A 75 0.04 19.21 -8.41
C PHE A 75 0.59 20.59 -8.02
N ALA A 76 1.61 20.63 -7.16
CA ALA A 76 2.25 21.87 -6.76
C ALA A 76 2.99 22.57 -7.91
N GLU A 77 3.68 21.82 -8.77
CA GLU A 77 4.36 22.36 -9.96
C GLU A 77 3.40 22.86 -11.05
N VAL A 78 2.21 22.26 -11.17
CA VAL A 78 1.18 22.66 -12.16
C VAL A 78 0.44 23.95 -11.76
N THR A 79 0.59 24.43 -10.52
CA THR A 79 0.12 25.76 -10.09
C THR A 79 1.27 26.73 -9.76
N PRO A 80 2.00 27.29 -10.75
CA PRO A 80 3.15 28.13 -10.42
C PRO A 80 2.79 29.51 -9.85
N ASN A 81 1.59 30.04 -10.05
CA ASN A 81 1.17 31.35 -9.51
C ASN A 81 -0.35 31.54 -9.59
N GLY A 82 -1.05 31.23 -8.51
CA GLY A 82 -2.39 31.76 -8.26
C GLY A 82 -2.28 32.98 -7.36
N HIS A 83 -2.13 34.18 -7.93
CA HIS A 83 -2.32 35.42 -7.18
C HIS A 83 -3.73 35.44 -6.56
N ARG A 84 -3.79 35.36 -5.22
CA ARG A 84 -4.69 36.16 -4.37
C ARG A 84 -4.01 36.41 -3.03
#